data_AF-A0A2E2TJ20-F1
#
_entry.id   AF-A0A2E2TJ20-F1
#
_cell.length_a   1.000
_cell.length_b   1.000
_cell.length_c   1.000
_cell.angle_alpha   90.00
_cell.angle_beta   90.00
_cell.angle_gamma   90.00
#
_symmetry.space_group_name_H-M   'P 1'
#
loop_
_entity.id
_entity.type
_entity.pdbx_description
1 polymer ?
#
loop_
_entity_poly.entity_id
_entity_poly.type
_entity_poly.pdbx_seq_one_letter_code
_entity_poly.pdbx_strand_id
1 'polypeptide(L)'
;MKVKFKKRMLGIGLLELMLSLAIIAVLLIMATRYYSSASDAQKIQSAVDMVNAIKAASANALSGTGTDTTLLTIKELVSQGYLPQSFQGSTALSTVTPWGSSIATITVGSQIVTLVLNNMGTNDTCSAVAQKVSATMDSLSTLGTGADCGSTSTLTVTFPR
;
A
#
# COMPACT_ATOMS: atom_id res chain seq x y z
N MET A 1 -37.05 -45.12 49.83
CA MET A 1 -35.69 -44.59 50.11
C MET A 1 -35.49 -43.34 49.24
N LYS A 2 -35.34 -42.15 49.85
CA LYS A 2 -35.42 -40.84 49.15
C LYS A 2 -34.14 -40.54 48.37
N VAL A 3 -34.25 -40.42 47.04
CA VAL A 3 -33.17 -39.97 46.16
C VAL A 3 -32.99 -38.45 46.37
N LYS A 4 -31.88 -38.05 47.01
CA LYS A 4 -31.52 -36.64 47.18
C LYS A 4 -30.86 -36.13 45.89
N PHE A 5 -31.58 -35.30 45.14
CA PHE A 5 -31.04 -34.55 44.01
C PHE A 5 -29.92 -33.60 44.47
N LYS A 6 -28.71 -33.77 43.91
CA LYS A 6 -27.58 -32.84 43.99
C LYS A 6 -28.04 -31.46 43.50
N LYS A 7 -28.26 -30.52 44.42
CA LYS A 7 -28.43 -29.10 44.10
C LYS A 7 -27.11 -28.37 44.38
N ARG A 8 -26.72 -27.49 43.45
CA ARG A 8 -25.73 -26.39 43.55
C ARG A 8 -24.26 -26.73 43.23
N MET A 9 -23.96 -26.91 41.94
CA MET A 9 -22.64 -26.59 41.34
C MET A 9 -22.80 -25.90 39.97
N LEU A 10 -23.93 -25.24 39.71
CA LEU A 10 -24.20 -24.54 38.44
C LEU A 10 -23.75 -23.06 38.44
N GLY A 11 -23.47 -22.47 39.61
CA GLY A 11 -23.12 -21.06 39.73
C GLY A 11 -21.65 -20.73 39.39
N ILE A 12 -20.74 -21.65 39.71
CA ILE A 12 -19.30 -21.46 39.45
C ILE A 12 -18.96 -21.67 37.97
N GLY A 13 -19.57 -22.66 37.31
CA GLY A 13 -19.33 -22.93 35.89
C GLY A 13 -19.83 -21.80 34.98
N LEU A 14 -20.91 -21.10 35.36
CA LEU A 14 -21.39 -19.95 34.58
C LEU A 14 -20.47 -18.73 34.74
N LEU A 15 -19.90 -18.53 35.94
CA LEU A 15 -18.95 -17.44 36.21
C LEU A 15 -17.59 -17.72 35.54
N GLU A 16 -17.13 -18.97 35.55
CA GLU A 16 -15.93 -19.42 34.86
C GLU A 16 -16.06 -19.27 33.33
N LEU A 17 -17.23 -19.59 32.77
CA LEU A 17 -17.50 -19.41 31.35
C LEU A 17 -17.50 -17.92 30.99
N MET A 18 -18.12 -17.05 31.80
CA MET A 18 -18.07 -15.60 31.56
C MET A 18 -16.66 -15.02 31.66
N LEU A 19 -15.86 -15.50 32.62
CA LEU A 19 -14.46 -15.09 32.75
C LEU A 19 -13.64 -15.57 31.53
N SER A 20 -13.83 -16.81 31.08
CA SER A 20 -13.15 -17.34 29.90
C SER A 20 -13.52 -16.57 28.62
N LEU A 21 -14.80 -16.21 28.46
CA LEU A 21 -15.28 -15.44 27.32
C LEU A 21 -14.72 -14.02 27.34
N ALA A 22 -14.63 -13.40 28.51
CA ALA A 22 -13.99 -12.08 28.67
C ALA A 22 -12.51 -12.10 28.26
N ILE A 23 -11.76 -13.12 28.65
CA ILE A 23 -10.35 -13.25 28.26
C ILE A 23 -10.21 -13.46 26.74
N ILE A 24 -11.02 -14.34 26.16
CA ILE A 24 -11.01 -14.59 24.71
C ILE A 24 -11.34 -13.30 23.94
N ALA A 25 -12.32 -12.51 24.39
CA ALA A 25 -12.66 -11.24 23.76
C ALA A 25 -11.49 -10.25 23.76
N VAL A 26 -10.74 -10.13 24.87
CA VAL A 26 -9.55 -9.26 24.94
C VAL A 26 -8.46 -9.73 23.98
N LEU A 27 -8.21 -11.04 23.90
CA LEU A 27 -7.25 -11.61 22.97
C LEU A 27 -7.63 -11.31 21.51
N LEU A 28 -8.92 -11.41 21.16
CA LEU A 28 -9.41 -11.09 19.82
C LEU A 28 -9.23 -9.61 19.47
N ILE A 29 -9.44 -8.71 20.41
CA ILE A 29 -9.22 -7.26 20.19
C ILE A 29 -7.75 -6.99 19.90
N MET A 30 -6.82 -7.56 20.69
CA MET A 30 -5.39 -7.40 20.45
C MET A 30 -4.97 -8.02 19.11
N ALA A 31 -5.46 -9.22 18.79
CA ALA A 31 -5.18 -9.89 17.53
C ALA A 31 -5.66 -9.09 16.33
N THR A 32 -6.87 -8.52 16.39
CA THR A 32 -7.44 -7.69 15.30
C THR A 32 -6.61 -6.43 15.08
N ARG A 33 -6.21 -5.76 16.16
CA ARG A 33 -5.38 -4.55 16.07
C ARG A 33 -3.98 -4.85 15.51
N TYR A 34 -3.36 -5.96 15.93
CA TYR A 34 -2.07 -6.38 15.40
C TYR A 34 -2.17 -6.76 13.91
N TYR A 35 -3.22 -7.48 13.52
CA TYR A 35 -3.45 -7.85 12.13
C TYR A 35 -3.62 -6.63 11.22
N SER A 36 -4.34 -5.60 11.68
CA SER A 36 -4.46 -4.33 10.94
C SER A 36 -3.08 -3.70 10.70
N SER A 37 -2.27 -3.55 11.76
CA SER A 37 -0.95 -2.92 11.65
C SER A 37 0.01 -3.72 10.75
N ALA A 38 0.00 -5.06 10.83
CA ALA A 38 0.84 -5.90 9.98
C ALA A 38 0.41 -5.84 8.51
N SER A 39 -0.91 -5.83 8.25
CA SER A 39 -1.47 -5.70 6.90
C SER A 39 -1.05 -4.36 6.27
N ASP A 40 -1.11 -3.27 7.04
CA ASP A 40 -0.74 -1.95 6.55
C ASP A 40 0.77 -1.85 6.26
N ALA A 41 1.62 -2.41 7.11
CA ALA A 41 3.06 -2.48 6.85
C ALA A 41 3.39 -3.26 5.56
N GLN A 42 2.70 -4.38 5.31
CA GLN A 42 2.89 -5.16 4.10
C GLN A 42 2.42 -4.42 2.84
N LYS A 43 1.30 -3.71 2.90
CA LYS A 43 0.81 -2.84 1.81
C LYS A 43 1.78 -1.70 1.52
N ILE A 44 2.32 -1.05 2.55
CA ILE A 44 3.32 0.01 2.41
C ILE A 44 4.56 -0.52 1.67
N GLN A 45 5.10 -1.66 2.10
CA GLN A 45 6.28 -2.24 1.45
C GLN A 45 5.97 -2.62 -0.01
N SER A 46 4.83 -3.25 -0.27
CA SER A 46 4.41 -3.57 -1.64
C SER A 46 4.30 -2.33 -2.53
N ALA A 47 3.81 -1.20 -1.99
CA ALA A 47 3.72 0.05 -2.74
C ALA A 47 5.11 0.62 -3.07
N VAL A 48 6.05 0.55 -2.11
CA VAL A 48 7.45 0.95 -2.33
C VAL A 48 8.09 0.09 -3.42
N ASP A 49 7.88 -1.23 -3.38
CA ASP A 49 8.41 -2.16 -4.38
C ASP A 49 7.83 -1.88 -5.77
N MET A 50 6.53 -1.56 -5.87
CA MET A 50 5.90 -1.14 -7.12
C MET A 50 6.49 0.15 -7.67
N VAL A 51 6.70 1.17 -6.84
CA VAL A 51 7.32 2.44 -7.25
C VAL A 51 8.74 2.21 -7.76
N ASN A 52 9.52 1.37 -7.07
CA ASN A 52 10.88 1.02 -7.48
C ASN A 52 10.91 0.22 -8.79
N ALA A 53 9.97 -0.70 -8.99
CA ALA A 53 9.84 -1.45 -10.23
C ALA A 53 9.50 -0.51 -11.41
N ILE A 54 8.56 0.41 -11.23
CA ILE A 54 8.19 1.39 -12.26
C ILE A 54 9.37 2.32 -12.57
N LYS A 55 10.13 2.76 -11.56
CA LYS A 55 11.37 3.54 -11.73
C LYS A 55 12.39 2.81 -12.60
N ALA A 56 12.68 1.55 -12.26
CA ALA A 56 13.65 0.76 -13.02
C ALA A 56 13.17 0.54 -14.47
N ALA A 57 11.88 0.24 -14.66
CA ALA A 57 11.29 0.05 -15.96
C ALA A 57 11.33 1.32 -16.82
N SER A 58 10.99 2.48 -16.25
CA SER A 58 11.03 3.75 -16.96
C SER A 58 12.46 4.18 -17.32
N ALA A 59 13.42 3.99 -16.41
CA ALA A 59 14.84 4.25 -16.69
C ALA A 59 15.39 3.36 -17.82
N ASN A 60 15.04 2.07 -17.82
CA ASN A 60 15.42 1.13 -18.88
C ASN A 60 14.78 1.49 -20.23
N ALA A 61 13.49 1.79 -20.24
CA ALA A 61 12.78 2.18 -21.46
C ALA A 61 13.35 3.47 -22.07
N LEU A 62 13.63 4.49 -21.25
CA LEU A 62 14.22 5.76 -21.68
C LEU A 62 15.68 5.65 -22.14
N SER A 63 16.42 4.68 -21.59
CA SER A 63 17.77 4.36 -22.06
C SER A 63 17.75 3.67 -23.42
N GLY A 64 16.70 2.92 -23.73
CA GLY A 64 16.54 2.21 -25.00
C GLY A 64 15.99 3.05 -26.17
N THR A 65 15.10 4.02 -25.90
CA THR A 65 14.42 4.79 -26.97
C THR A 65 15.13 6.07 -27.38
N GLY A 66 15.99 6.65 -26.53
CA GLY A 66 16.77 7.85 -26.85
C GLY A 66 15.94 9.10 -27.21
N THR A 67 14.62 9.08 -27.02
CA THR A 67 13.69 10.17 -27.37
C THR A 67 12.99 10.69 -26.13
N ASP A 68 13.24 11.96 -25.79
CA ASP A 68 12.76 12.62 -24.56
C ASP A 68 11.29 13.10 -24.64
N THR A 69 10.54 12.73 -25.69
CA THR A 69 9.25 13.35 -26.03
C THR A 69 8.05 12.41 -26.00
N THR A 70 8.24 11.11 -25.76
CA THR A 70 7.13 10.17 -25.72
C THR A 70 6.61 9.98 -24.30
N LEU A 71 5.33 10.26 -24.11
CA LEU A 71 4.57 9.90 -22.91
C LEU A 71 4.71 8.39 -22.68
N LEU A 72 5.61 7.97 -21.79
CA LEU A 72 5.66 6.59 -21.35
C LEU A 72 4.46 6.30 -20.47
N THR A 73 3.71 5.27 -20.83
CA THR A 73 2.55 4.83 -20.04
C THR A 73 2.88 3.49 -19.39
N ILE A 74 2.19 3.14 -18.31
CA ILE A 74 2.34 1.82 -17.68
C ILE A 74 2.04 0.71 -18.69
N LYS A 75 1.01 0.90 -19.54
CA LYS A 75 0.69 -0.05 -20.61
C LYS A 75 1.82 -0.20 -21.63
N GLU A 76 2.53 0.87 -21.94
CA GLU A 76 3.68 0.83 -22.86
C GLU A 76 4.88 0.11 -22.23
N LEU A 77 5.15 0.36 -20.94
CA LEU A 77 6.18 -0.39 -20.21
C LEU A 77 5.86 -1.89 -20.15
N VAL A 78 4.59 -2.26 -20.03
CA VAL A 78 4.15 -3.66 -20.07
C VAL A 78 4.25 -4.24 -21.48
N SER A 79 3.81 -3.51 -22.52
CA SER A 79 3.87 -3.99 -23.92
C SER A 79 5.30 -4.19 -24.41
N GLN A 80 6.22 -3.33 -23.98
CA GLN A 80 7.65 -3.42 -24.29
C GLN A 80 8.40 -4.44 -23.42
N GLY A 81 7.73 -5.06 -22.44
CA GLY A 81 8.30 -6.10 -21.59
C GLY A 81 9.17 -5.60 -20.42
N TYR A 82 9.15 -4.30 -20.13
CA TYR A 82 9.85 -3.72 -18.98
C TYR A 82 9.10 -3.91 -17.65
N LEU A 83 7.78 -4.11 -17.70
CA LEU A 83 6.95 -4.45 -16.54
C LEU A 83 6.13 -5.72 -16.80
N PRO A 84 5.87 -6.55 -15.77
CA PRO A 84 5.02 -7.72 -15.91
C PRO A 84 3.55 -7.33 -16.08
N GLN A 85 2.77 -8.23 -16.70
CA GLN A 85 1.34 -8.02 -16.98
C GLN A 85 0.51 -7.69 -15.73
N SER A 86 0.96 -8.08 -14.54
CA SER A 86 0.32 -7.76 -13.25
C SER A 86 0.22 -6.25 -12.97
N PHE A 87 1.03 -5.43 -13.63
CA PHE A 87 0.96 -3.97 -13.53
C PHE A 87 -0.09 -3.36 -14.46
N GLN A 88 -0.67 -4.12 -15.40
CA GLN A 88 -1.69 -3.58 -16.30
C GLN A 88 -3.00 -3.36 -15.54
N GLY A 89 -3.34 -2.09 -15.28
CA GLY A 89 -4.63 -1.70 -14.73
C GLY A 89 -5.72 -1.58 -15.80
N SER A 90 -6.86 -1.02 -15.40
CA SER A 90 -8.03 -0.83 -16.27
C SER A 90 -7.83 0.22 -17.36
N THR A 91 -6.86 1.12 -17.20
CA THR A 91 -6.53 2.17 -18.16
C THR A 91 -5.05 2.12 -18.54
N ALA A 92 -4.70 2.71 -19.69
CA ALA A 92 -3.32 2.72 -20.18
C ALA A 92 -2.31 3.36 -19.20
N LEU A 93 -2.82 4.22 -18.32
CA LEU A 93 -2.06 5.04 -17.38
C LEU A 93 -2.12 4.50 -15.94
N SER A 94 -2.89 3.44 -15.69
CA SER A 94 -3.19 2.98 -14.33
C SER A 94 -2.62 1.60 -14.02
N THR A 95 -2.17 1.46 -12.77
CA THR A 95 -2.02 0.17 -12.10
C THR A 95 -2.74 0.19 -10.75
N VAL A 96 -3.14 -0.98 -10.26
CA VAL A 96 -3.89 -1.10 -9.00
C VAL A 96 -2.92 -1.11 -7.82
N THR A 97 -3.10 -0.18 -6.88
CA THR A 97 -2.32 -0.12 -5.64
C THR A 97 -2.78 -1.19 -4.64
N PRO A 98 -1.99 -1.49 -3.59
CA PRO A 98 -2.40 -2.37 -2.51
C PRO A 98 -3.66 -1.92 -1.73
N TRP A 99 -4.09 -0.67 -1.91
CA TRP A 99 -5.33 -0.11 -1.33
C TRP A 99 -6.52 -0.14 -2.31
N GLY A 100 -6.34 -0.72 -3.50
CA GLY A 100 -7.38 -0.83 -4.53
C GLY A 100 -7.59 0.44 -5.36
N SER A 101 -6.72 1.44 -5.20
CA SER A 101 -6.76 2.68 -5.97
C SER A 101 -5.90 2.58 -7.23
N SER A 102 -6.03 3.55 -8.14
CA SER A 102 -5.21 3.65 -9.34
C SER A 102 -3.98 4.53 -9.11
N ILE A 103 -2.80 4.06 -9.52
CA ILE A 103 -1.64 4.93 -9.77
C ILE A 103 -1.93 5.70 -11.06
N ALA A 104 -2.00 7.02 -11.02
CA ALA A 104 -2.16 7.81 -12.23
C ALA A 104 -0.78 8.21 -12.77
N THR A 105 -0.49 7.70 -13.96
CA THR A 105 0.32 8.31 -15.03
C THR A 105 1.77 8.65 -14.72
N ILE A 106 2.64 8.02 -15.51
CA ILE A 106 4.00 8.44 -15.82
C ILE A 106 3.89 9.56 -16.85
N THR A 107 4.12 10.82 -16.47
CA THR A 107 4.35 11.89 -17.45
C THR A 107 5.84 12.05 -17.59
N VAL A 108 6.36 11.79 -18.79
CA VAL A 108 7.77 12.07 -19.11
C VAL A 108 7.84 13.46 -19.73
N GLY A 109 8.24 14.44 -18.94
CA GLY A 109 8.83 15.67 -19.49
C GLY A 109 10.29 15.40 -19.86
N SER A 110 10.94 16.31 -20.57
CA SER A 110 12.25 16.12 -21.22
C SER A 110 13.35 15.39 -20.42
N GLN A 111 13.29 15.31 -19.08
CA GLN A 111 14.21 14.52 -18.24
C GLN A 111 13.58 14.00 -16.92
N ILE A 112 12.24 13.97 -16.80
CA ILE A 112 11.56 13.78 -15.51
C ILE A 112 10.42 12.77 -15.64
N VAL A 113 10.39 11.78 -14.75
CA VAL A 113 9.27 10.85 -14.61
C VAL A 113 8.50 11.17 -13.33
N THR A 114 7.22 11.47 -13.45
CA THR A 114 6.31 11.72 -12.32
C THR A 114 5.35 10.54 -12.15
N LEU A 115 5.17 10.03 -10.93
CA LEU A 115 4.17 9.02 -10.57
C LEU A 115 3.21 9.61 -9.55
N VAL A 116 1.91 9.40 -9.73
CA VAL A 116 0.89 9.82 -8.76
C VAL A 116 0.20 8.60 -8.17
N LEU A 117 0.46 8.30 -6.90
CA LEU A 117 -0.28 7.30 -6.13
C LEU A 117 -1.50 7.97 -5.50
N ASN A 118 -2.71 7.57 -5.84
CA ASN A 118 -3.92 8.16 -5.25
C ASN A 118 -4.46 7.29 -4.11
N ASN A 119 -5.18 7.89 -3.16
CA ASN A 119 -6.03 7.17 -2.19
C ASN A 119 -5.34 5.99 -1.48
N MET A 120 -4.25 6.26 -0.76
CA MET A 120 -3.49 5.26 0.02
C MET A 120 -4.12 4.92 1.37
N GLY A 121 -5.43 5.11 1.50
CA GLY A 121 -6.21 4.84 2.71
C GLY A 121 -6.20 5.97 3.75
N THR A 122 -5.04 6.28 4.33
CA THR A 122 -4.90 7.29 5.39
C THR A 122 -3.70 8.21 5.15
N ASN A 123 -3.65 9.32 5.87
CA ASN A 123 -2.54 10.26 5.79
C ASN A 123 -1.26 9.72 6.43
N ASP A 124 -1.40 8.94 7.50
CA ASP A 124 -0.26 8.30 8.18
C ASP A 124 0.41 7.28 7.25
N THR A 125 -0.38 6.47 6.53
CA THR A 125 0.16 5.52 5.53
C THR A 125 0.82 6.23 4.36
N CYS A 126 0.23 7.31 3.87
CA CYS A 126 0.85 8.16 2.85
C CYS A 126 2.21 8.70 3.28
N SER A 127 2.32 9.21 4.51
CA SER A 127 3.57 9.77 5.03
C SER A 127 4.66 8.69 5.22
N ALA A 128 4.26 7.49 5.65
CA ALA A 128 5.17 6.35 5.80
C ALA A 128 5.70 5.85 4.44
N VAL A 129 4.86 5.79 3.40
CA VAL A 129 5.29 5.48 2.03
C VAL A 129 6.24 6.55 1.52
N ALA A 130 5.91 7.82 1.68
CA ALA A 130 6.74 8.93 1.23
C ALA A 130 8.15 8.89 1.85
N GLN A 131 8.27 8.61 3.16
CA GLN A 131 9.56 8.46 3.84
C GLN A 131 10.37 7.25 3.34
N LYS A 132 9.71 6.13 3.07
CA LYS A 132 10.39 4.92 2.56
C LYS A 132 10.87 5.11 1.12
N VAL A 133 10.05 5.74 0.28
CA VAL A 133 10.40 6.04 -1.12
C VAL A 133 11.54 7.06 -1.19
N SER A 134 11.49 8.14 -0.39
CA SER A 134 12.56 9.15 -0.37
C SER A 134 13.89 8.59 0.11
N ALA A 135 13.89 7.65 1.07
CA ALA A 135 15.10 6.95 1.50
C ALA A 135 15.73 6.07 0.41
N THR A 136 14.95 5.65 -0.59
CA THR A 136 15.41 4.81 -1.72
C THR A 136 15.74 5.60 -2.99
N MET A 137 15.52 6.93 -3.00
CA MET A 137 15.67 7.77 -4.19
C MET A 137 16.76 8.84 -4.00
N ASP A 138 17.94 8.56 -4.52
CA ASP A 138 19.16 9.40 -4.43
C ASP A 138 19.05 10.76 -5.14
N SER A 139 18.07 10.91 -6.03
CA SER A 139 17.92 12.08 -6.89
C SER A 139 16.46 12.50 -7.03
N LEU A 140 15.67 12.44 -5.96
CA LEU A 140 14.28 12.93 -5.98
C LEU A 140 14.26 14.45 -6.23
N SER A 141 13.97 14.90 -7.46
CA SER A 141 14.09 16.31 -7.84
C SER A 141 12.99 17.18 -7.23
N THR A 142 11.83 16.57 -6.92
CA THR A 142 10.74 17.16 -6.14
C THR A 142 9.78 16.03 -5.70
N LEU A 143 9.70 15.74 -4.39
CA LEU A 143 8.36 15.58 -3.83
C LEU A 143 7.74 16.94 -4.05
N GLY A 144 6.65 17.06 -4.81
CA GLY A 144 5.95 18.34 -4.94
C GLY A 144 5.83 18.94 -3.54
N THR A 145 6.51 20.06 -3.31
CA THR A 145 6.50 20.76 -2.03
C THR A 145 5.10 21.32 -1.84
N GLY A 146 4.28 20.47 -1.24
CA GLY A 146 2.86 20.62 -1.06
C GLY A 146 2.31 19.29 -0.56
N ALA A 147 2.50 18.99 0.73
CA ALA A 147 1.41 18.55 1.60
C ALA A 147 0.30 17.58 1.10
N ASP A 148 0.54 16.57 0.26
CA ASP A 148 -0.56 15.73 -0.28
C ASP A 148 -0.90 14.47 0.53
N CYS A 149 -0.20 14.23 1.65
CA CYS A 149 -0.78 13.47 2.78
C CYS A 149 -1.74 14.36 3.61
N GLY A 150 -2.31 15.40 2.99
CA GLY A 150 -3.38 16.25 3.50
C GLY A 150 -4.75 15.58 3.35
N SER A 151 -5.61 16.03 2.44
CA SER A 151 -7.03 15.60 2.40
C SER A 151 -7.37 14.50 1.39
N THR A 152 -6.42 14.06 0.54
CA THR A 152 -6.68 13.10 -0.55
C THR A 152 -5.76 11.87 -0.59
N SER A 153 -4.82 11.75 0.38
CA SER A 153 -3.85 10.65 0.50
C SER A 153 -3.18 10.33 -0.85
N THR A 154 -2.73 11.38 -1.55
CA THR A 154 -2.09 11.28 -2.86
C THR A 154 -0.59 11.56 -2.71
N LEU A 155 0.25 10.80 -3.40
CA LEU A 155 1.70 10.99 -3.39
C LEU A 155 2.21 11.13 -4.81
N THR A 156 2.82 12.29 -5.09
CA THR A 156 3.48 12.58 -6.35
C THR A 156 4.99 12.39 -6.20
N VAL A 157 5.54 11.38 -6.87
CA VAL A 157 6.96 11.04 -6.85
C VAL A 157 7.58 11.44 -8.18
N THR A 158 8.60 12.30 -8.14
CA THR A 158 9.27 12.79 -9.35
C THR A 158 10.76 12.46 -9.29
N PHE A 159 11.25 11.70 -10.27
CA PHE A 159 12.67 11.39 -10.37
C PHE A 159 13.25 11.76 -11.76
N PRO A 160 14.51 12.21 -11.80
CA PRO A 160 15.26 12.43 -13.02
C PRO A 160 15.62 11.08 -13.65
N ARG A 161 15.97 11.14 -14.95
CA ARG A 161 16.65 10.04 -15.64
C ARG A 161 17.82 9.48 -14.83
#